data_AF-A0A1M7FI41-F1
#
_entry.id   AF-A0A1M7FI41-F1
#
_cell.length_a   1.000
_cell.length_b   1.000
_cell.length_c   1.000
_cell.angle_alpha   90.00
_cell.angle_beta   90.00
_cell.angle_gamma   90.00
#
_symmetry.space_group_name_H-M   'P 1'
#
loop_
_entity.id
_entity.type
_entity.pdbx_description
1 polymer ?
#
loop_
_entity_poly.entity_id
_entity_poly.type
_entity_poly.pdbx_seq_one_letter_code
_entity_poly.pdbx_strand_id
1 'polypeptide(L)'
;MSTATINTLTKKSNTYLYLVCLVAALGGFLFGFDTAVISGTVSLVKHDFNLDANYEGWFVSCALLGCIIGVSISGKLSDKYGCKIVLILSAVLFLASAFYCGLSRQIF
;
A
#
# COMPACT_ATOMS: atom_id res chain seq x y z
N MET A 1 38.97 17.37 9.31
CA MET A 1 38.40 16.74 10.53
C MET A 1 36.87 16.60 10.37
N SER A 2 36.40 15.87 9.34
CA SER A 2 34.94 15.72 9.04
C SER A 2 34.60 14.42 8.29
N THR A 3 35.59 13.68 7.78
CA THR A 3 35.38 12.45 7.00
C THR A 3 35.31 11.17 7.82
N ALA A 4 35.84 11.14 9.04
CA ALA A 4 35.81 9.94 9.90
C ALA A 4 34.46 9.73 10.62
N THR A 5 33.69 10.80 10.85
CA THR A 5 32.39 10.73 11.54
C THR A 5 31.25 10.25 10.65
N ILE A 6 31.38 10.31 9.32
CA ILE A 6 30.34 9.79 8.41
C ILE A 6 30.35 8.25 8.39
N ASN A 7 31.53 7.63 8.52
CA ASN A 7 31.67 6.19 8.33
C ASN A 7 31.25 5.32 9.54
N THR A 8 31.05 5.92 10.71
CA THR A 8 30.59 5.20 11.92
C THR A 8 29.06 5.11 12.01
N LEU A 9 28.32 5.91 11.23
CA LEU A 9 26.86 5.96 11.22
C LEU A 9 26.25 4.95 10.21
N THR A 10 27.09 4.29 9.41
CA THR A 10 26.68 3.41 8.29
C THR A 10 26.95 1.93 8.54
N LYS A 11 27.19 1.50 9.79
CA LYS A 11 27.18 0.07 10.15
C LYS A 11 25.74 -0.45 10.23
N LYS A 12 24.96 -0.24 9.17
CA LYS A 12 23.64 -0.84 8.99
C LYS A 12 23.86 -2.12 8.19
N SER A 13 23.44 -3.26 8.74
CA SER A 13 23.61 -4.58 8.13
C SER A 13 23.17 -4.54 6.66
N ASN A 14 24.07 -4.92 5.72
CA ASN A 14 23.77 -4.96 4.28
C ASN A 14 22.48 -5.75 4.00
N THR A 15 22.21 -6.80 4.78
CA THR A 15 20.99 -7.60 4.72
C THR A 15 19.73 -6.79 5.02
N TYR A 16 19.80 -5.85 5.98
CA TYR A 16 18.66 -5.00 6.33
C TYR A 16 18.31 -4.04 5.17
N LEU A 17 19.32 -3.46 4.51
CA LEU A 17 19.09 -2.57 3.38
C LEU A 17 18.47 -3.32 2.19
N TYR A 18 18.96 -4.53 1.90
CA TYR A 18 18.36 -5.40 0.90
C TYR A 18 16.91 -5.74 1.21
N LEU A 19 16.59 -6.11 2.46
CA LEU A 19 15.22 -6.40 2.87
C LEU A 19 14.29 -5.19 2.71
N VAL A 20 14.73 -4.00 3.15
CA VAL A 20 13.90 -2.79 3.01
C VAL A 20 13.69 -2.43 1.54
N CYS A 21 14.73 -2.55 0.71
CA CYS A 21 14.61 -2.27 -0.72
C CYS A 21 13.68 -3.28 -1.42
N LEU A 22 13.79 -4.56 -1.06
CA LEU A 22 12.91 -5.62 -1.55
C LEU A 22 11.46 -5.38 -1.15
N VAL A 23 11.19 -5.05 0.12
CA VAL A 23 9.85 -4.71 0.60
C VAL A 23 9.29 -3.47 -0.11
N ALA A 24 10.11 -2.43 -0.31
CA ALA A 24 9.70 -1.23 -1.05
C ALA A 24 9.38 -1.55 -2.53
N ALA A 25 10.21 -2.37 -3.18
CA ALA A 25 9.98 -2.81 -4.56
C ALA A 25 8.72 -3.67 -4.68
N LEU A 26 8.50 -4.61 -3.76
CA LEU A 26 7.27 -5.40 -3.70
C LEU A 26 6.03 -4.54 -3.46
N GLY A 27 6.13 -3.52 -2.59
CA GLY A 27 5.04 -2.56 -2.38
C GLY A 27 4.64 -1.83 -3.65
N GLY A 28 5.62 -1.31 -4.41
CA GLY A 28 5.37 -0.69 -5.71
C GLY A 28 4.85 -1.67 -6.77
N PHE A 29 5.34 -2.91 -6.74
CA PHE A 29 4.87 -3.98 -7.63
C PHE A 29 3.42 -4.37 -7.38
N LEU A 30 3.02 -4.56 -6.11
CA LEU A 30 1.63 -4.87 -5.75
C LEU A 30 0.69 -3.74 -6.17
N PHE A 31 1.06 -2.49 -5.90
CA PHE A 31 0.24 -1.34 -6.29
C PHE A 31 0.00 -1.27 -7.81
N GLY A 32 1.04 -1.56 -8.61
CA GLY A 32 0.90 -1.68 -10.06
C GLY A 32 0.04 -2.87 -10.49
N PHE A 33 0.16 -4.00 -9.80
CA PHE A 33 -0.64 -5.20 -10.06
C PHE A 33 -2.13 -4.95 -9.79
N ASP A 34 -2.50 -4.35 -8.67
CA ASP A 34 -3.90 -3.99 -8.35
C ASP A 34 -4.50 -3.08 -9.43
N THR A 35 -3.74 -2.09 -9.88
CA THR A 35 -4.19 -1.16 -10.94
C THR A 35 -4.37 -1.90 -12.28
N ALA A 36 -3.48 -2.85 -12.61
CA ALA A 36 -3.59 -3.67 -13.82
C ALA A 36 -4.80 -4.61 -13.78
N VAL A 37 -5.09 -5.22 -12.62
CA VAL A 37 -6.27 -6.09 -12.44
C VAL A 37 -7.56 -5.27 -12.54
N ILE A 38 -7.63 -4.09 -11.92
CA ILE A 38 -8.79 -3.19 -12.01
C ILE A 38 -9.05 -2.82 -13.48
N SER A 39 -8.01 -2.40 -14.20
CA SER A 39 -8.13 -2.05 -15.62
C SER A 39 -8.48 -3.26 -16.51
N GLY A 40 -8.08 -4.48 -16.13
CA GLY A 40 -8.40 -5.70 -16.86
C GLY A 40 -9.83 -6.21 -16.60
N THR A 41 -10.38 -5.95 -15.42
CA THR A 41 -11.70 -6.44 -15.00
C THR A 41 -12.83 -5.44 -15.24
N VAL A 42 -12.52 -4.14 -15.36
CA VAL A 42 -13.53 -3.09 -15.57
C VAL A 42 -14.42 -3.35 -16.81
N SER A 43 -13.82 -3.82 -17.91
CA SER A 43 -14.55 -4.16 -19.14
C SER A 43 -15.44 -5.41 -18.99
N LEU A 44 -15.04 -6.37 -18.16
CA LEU A 44 -15.83 -7.57 -17.86
C LEU A 44 -17.02 -7.21 -16.97
N VAL A 45 -16.79 -6.44 -15.90
CA VAL A 45 -17.84 -5.96 -14.99
C VAL A 45 -18.88 -5.13 -15.75
N LYS A 46 -18.46 -4.30 -16.70
CA LYS A 46 -19.37 -3.55 -17.58
C LYS A 46 -20.28 -4.47 -18.39
N HIS A 47 -19.74 -5.56 -18.92
CA HIS A 47 -20.49 -6.52 -19.73
C HIS A 47 -21.43 -7.39 -18.88
N ASP A 48 -20.96 -7.87 -17.72
CA ASP A 48 -21.72 -8.76 -16.84
C ASP A 48 -22.85 -8.05 -16.08
N PHE A 49 -22.69 -6.78 -15.72
CA PHE A 49 -23.69 -6.03 -14.94
C PHE A 49 -24.46 -4.98 -15.76
N ASN A 50 -24.22 -4.88 -17.08
CA ASN A 50 -24.86 -3.88 -17.96
C ASN A 50 -24.76 -2.45 -17.41
N LEU A 51 -23.62 -2.12 -16.78
CA LEU A 51 -23.42 -0.86 -16.07
C LEU A 51 -23.18 0.29 -17.05
N ASP A 52 -23.93 1.38 -16.87
CA ASP A 52 -23.75 2.64 -17.58
C ASP A 52 -22.35 3.25 -17.32
N ALA A 53 -21.81 4.02 -18.26
CA ALA A 53 -20.44 4.53 -18.21
C ALA A 53 -20.14 5.37 -16.95
N ASN A 54 -21.19 5.96 -16.35
CA ASN A 54 -21.11 6.73 -15.13
C ASN A 54 -20.70 5.87 -13.90
N TYR A 55 -21.14 4.62 -13.82
CA TYR A 55 -20.82 3.72 -12.71
C TYR A 55 -19.43 3.11 -12.84
N GLU A 56 -18.97 2.88 -14.07
CA GLU A 56 -17.61 2.47 -14.38
C GLU A 56 -16.59 3.49 -13.85
N GLY A 57 -16.83 4.78 -14.16
CA GLY A 57 -16.02 5.88 -13.66
C GLY A 57 -16.04 5.99 -12.14
N TRP A 58 -17.20 5.78 -11.50
CA TRP A 58 -17.33 5.80 -10.05
C TRP A 58 -16.51 4.69 -9.38
N PHE A 59 -16.56 3.48 -9.94
CA PHE A 59 -15.80 2.32 -9.46
C PHE A 59 -14.29 2.60 -9.44
N VAL A 60 -13.73 3.07 -10.56
CA VAL A 60 -12.31 3.37 -10.67
C VAL A 60 -11.91 4.58 -9.82
N SER A 61 -12.78 5.61 -9.75
CA SER A 61 -12.50 6.84 -8.99
C SER A 61 -12.40 6.59 -7.49
N CYS A 62 -13.20 5.68 -6.93
CA CYS A 62 -13.10 5.31 -5.51
C CYS A 62 -11.75 4.69 -5.16
N ALA A 63 -11.24 3.80 -6.03
CA ALA A 63 -9.94 3.19 -5.84
C ALA A 63 -8.83 4.26 -5.86
N LEU A 64 -8.85 5.19 -6.83
CA LEU A 64 -7.89 6.29 -6.88
C LEU A 64 -8.00 7.24 -5.68
N LEU A 65 -9.21 7.62 -5.29
CA LEU A 65 -9.44 8.49 -4.12
C LEU A 65 -8.88 7.87 -2.86
N GLY A 66 -9.13 6.58 -2.62
CA GLY A 66 -8.56 5.84 -1.51
C GLY A 66 -7.02 5.86 -1.53
N CYS A 67 -6.41 5.68 -2.71
CA CYS A 67 -4.96 5.71 -2.87
C CYS A 67 -4.37 7.10 -2.57
N ILE A 68 -4.99 8.18 -3.07
CA ILE A 68 -4.55 9.56 -2.83
C ILE A 68 -4.56 9.89 -1.33
N ILE A 69 -5.62 9.50 -0.63
CA ILE A 69 -5.75 9.70 0.81
C ILE A 69 -4.71 8.86 1.54
N GLY A 70 -4.58 7.58 1.18
CA GLY A 70 -3.63 6.65 1.81
C GLY A 70 -2.16 7.08 1.67
N VAL A 71 -1.75 7.53 0.47
CA VAL A 71 -0.39 8.01 0.22
C VAL A 71 -0.13 9.35 0.90
N SER A 72 -1.10 10.26 0.94
CA SER A 72 -0.97 11.55 1.63
C SER A 72 -0.74 11.36 3.13
N ILE A 73 -1.45 10.42 3.75
CA ILE A 73 -1.29 10.10 5.17
C ILE A 73 0.05 9.38 5.40
N SER A 74 0.39 8.40 4.57
CA SER A 74 1.65 7.64 4.69
C SER A 74 2.89 8.51 4.48
N GLY A 75 2.86 9.42 3.52
CA GLY A 75 3.98 10.32 3.22
C GLY A 75 4.30 11.24 4.40
N LYS A 76 3.29 11.94 4.94
CA LYS A 76 3.48 12.83 6.10
C LYS A 76 3.94 12.09 7.35
N LEU A 77 3.50 10.84 7.51
CA LEU A 77 3.88 10.04 8.67
C LEU A 77 5.27 9.41 8.52
N SER A 78 5.67 9.06 7.30
CA SER A 78 7.02 8.58 6.98
C SER A 78 8.07 9.65 7.22
N ASP A 79 7.81 10.90 6.83
CA ASP A 79 8.74 12.02 7.05
C ASP A 79 8.97 12.32 8.55
N LYS A 80 7.95 12.09 9.39
CA LYS A 80 8.00 12.43 10.81
C LYS A 80 8.52 11.30 11.71
N TYR A 81 8.33 10.03 11.31
CA TYR A 81 8.61 8.86 12.16
C TYR A 81 9.47 7.75 11.51
N GLY A 82 9.86 7.91 10.23
CA GLY A 82 10.73 6.99 9.49
C GLY A 82 10.03 5.71 8.98
N CYS A 83 10.62 5.03 7.98
CA CYS A 83 10.05 3.87 7.26
C CYS A 83 9.54 2.71 8.15
N LYS A 84 9.99 2.64 9.41
CA LYS A 84 9.56 1.62 10.38
C LYS A 84 8.09 1.80 10.78
N ILE A 85 7.59 3.04 10.80
CA ILE A 85 6.19 3.34 11.10
C ILE A 85 5.26 2.82 10.01
N VAL A 86 5.70 2.85 8.74
CA VAL A 86 4.90 2.36 7.60
C VAL A 86 4.69 0.85 7.73
N LEU A 87 5.73 0.09 8.10
CA LEU A 87 5.61 -1.34 8.38
C LEU A 87 4.65 -1.65 9.54
N ILE A 88 4.68 -0.85 10.60
CA ILE A 88 3.78 -0.99 11.76
C ILE A 88 2.34 -0.65 11.36
N LEU A 89 2.14 0.39 10.56
CA LEU A 89 0.82 0.76 10.05
C LEU A 89 0.23 -0.32 9.16
N SER A 90 1.03 -0.91 8.25
CA SER A 90 0.61 -2.05 7.45
C SER A 90 0.19 -3.22 8.34
N ALA A 91 0.95 -3.52 9.40
CA ALA A 91 0.61 -4.58 10.35
C ALA A 91 -0.70 -4.29 11.10
N VAL A 92 -0.93 -3.05 11.53
CA VAL A 92 -2.16 -2.62 12.22
C VAL A 92 -3.37 -2.69 11.29
N LEU A 93 -3.23 -2.23 10.04
CA LEU A 93 -4.28 -2.37 9.02
C LEU A 93 -4.61 -3.84 8.74
N PHE A 94 -3.59 -4.70 8.68
CA PHE A 94 -3.79 -6.14 8.49
C PHE A 94 -4.55 -6.77 9.66
N LEU A 95 -4.21 -6.36 10.89
CA LEU A 95 -4.91 -6.78 12.11
C LEU A 95 -6.36 -6.31 12.11
N ALA A 96 -6.62 -5.06 11.73
CA ALA A 96 -7.97 -4.52 11.63
C ALA A 96 -8.80 -5.26 10.56
N SER A 97 -8.22 -5.56 9.40
CA SER A 97 -8.87 -6.35 8.34
C SER A 97 -9.16 -7.78 8.80
N ALA A 98 -8.21 -8.44 9.48
CA ALA A 98 -8.41 -9.77 10.05
C ALA A 98 -9.51 -9.77 11.12
N PHE A 99 -9.56 -8.73 11.95
CA PHE A 99 -10.59 -8.58 12.98
C PHE A 99 -11.97 -8.35 12.36
N TYR A 100 -12.07 -7.51 11.32
CA TYR A 100 -13.31 -7.28 10.58
C TYR A 100 -13.79 -8.55 9.86
N CYS A 101 -12.86 -9.31 9.28
CA CYS A 101 -13.15 -10.62 8.68
C CYS A 101 -13.63 -11.64 9.74
N GLY A 102 -13.01 -11.65 10.92
CA GLY A 102 -13.42 -12.48 12.05
C GLY A 102 -14.81 -12.13 12.60
N LEU A 103 -15.16 -10.84 12.65
CA LEU A 103 -16.51 -10.38 12.99
C LEU A 103 -17.53 -10.74 11.91
N SER A 104 -17.16 -10.65 10.63
CA SER A 104 -18.02 -11.10 9.52
C SER A 104 -18.31 -12.61 9.62
N ARG A 105 -17.34 -13.41 10.07
CA ARG A 105 -17.52 -14.86 10.28
C ARG A 105 -18.55 -15.20 11.37
N GLN A 106 -18.87 -14.28 12.29
CA GLN A 106 -19.89 -14.47 13.34
C GLN A 106 -21.32 -14.10 12.88
N ILE A 107 -21.51 -13.66 11.64
CA ILE A 107 -22.83 -13.28 11.09
C ILE A 107 -23.51 -14.43 10.29
N PHE A 108 -22.86 -15.60 10.18
CA PHE A 108 -23.40 -16.82 9.56
C PHE A 108 -23.29 -18.03 10.47
#